data_AF-A0A9P9TUG8-F1
#
_entry.id   AF-A0A9P9TUG8-F1
#
_cell.length_a   1.000
_cell.length_b   1.000
_cell.length_c   1.000
_cell.angle_alpha   90.00
_cell.angle_beta   90.00
_cell.angle_gamma   90.00
#
_symmetry.space_group_name_H-M   'P 1'
#
loop_
_entity.id
_entity.type
_entity.pdbx_description
1 polymer ?
#
loop_
_entity_poly.entity_id
_entity_poly.type
_entity_poly.pdbx_seq_one_letter_code
_entity_poly.pdbx_strand_id
1 'polypeptide(L)'
;MATIKEDHERLPFTDLMNLVPLPSLPPNKHGERGDERFMSTRPAFNPGQGSAYGGHVFAQSVWAASFTVGEGMVVHNVHGFFTLPGLVDRPYIYSISYLSEGRSYCTRQVSVRQPISPSPKSLPATYFTLSSPDQVPRFEIGDANGELGKVCFSAMISFKRDENYVKGHQMEVGIRQRYKSVIERRKPDSWVFMPRVDSSWARRATSRYPSPNTFPGLTMHRVDMSSFNASLSPSSYRQLTYYAPLGSIPLSSPNLHACAHLYASDRNSLYLITNALDTGDSIRQMGSLSHSVVFHVPIQDLLVKEGEWWVQEAWTPRSGSGRGVHESWIWKLEEGEGGKERDVHIVSSWQEGLVRYSEERTEQKQRLLWFEGMRRMGLVSEDICEEEGLQRKEKVGKEKL
;
A
#
# COMPACT_ATOMS: atom_id res chain seq x y z
N MET A 1 20.26 -17.50 0.18
CA MET A 1 18.99 -17.03 -0.40
C MET A 1 19.29 -16.42 -1.75
N ALA A 2 18.56 -16.81 -2.81
CA ALA A 2 18.73 -16.18 -4.12
C ALA A 2 18.36 -14.69 -4.01
N THR A 3 19.30 -13.81 -4.33
CA THR A 3 19.06 -12.37 -4.36
C THR A 3 18.12 -12.08 -5.52
N ILE A 4 16.89 -11.65 -5.22
CA ILE A 4 15.99 -11.11 -6.25
C ILE A 4 16.70 -9.87 -6.79
N LYS A 5 17.12 -9.89 -8.06
CA LYS A 5 17.74 -8.72 -8.70
C LYS A 5 16.73 -7.57 -8.70
N GLU A 6 17.17 -6.40 -8.25
CA GLU A 6 16.37 -5.19 -8.33
C GLU A 6 16.23 -4.78 -9.79
N ASP A 7 14.99 -4.55 -10.21
CA ASP A 7 14.68 -4.04 -11.53
C ASP A 7 14.53 -2.53 -11.45
N HIS A 8 15.41 -1.79 -12.10
CA HIS A 8 15.45 -0.32 -12.03
C HIS A 8 14.54 0.36 -13.06
N GLU A 9 13.91 -0.40 -13.96
CA GLU A 9 12.99 0.17 -14.97
C GLU A 9 11.56 0.32 -14.43
N ARG A 10 11.29 -0.03 -13.17
CA ARG A 10 9.93 -0.06 -12.61
C ARG A 10 9.23 1.31 -12.66
N LEU A 11 7.91 1.28 -12.82
CA LEU A 11 7.06 2.47 -12.92
C LEU A 11 7.32 3.47 -11.77
N PRO A 12 7.76 4.71 -12.06
CA PRO A 12 8.02 5.74 -11.04
C PRO A 12 6.78 6.12 -10.23
N PHE A 13 6.99 6.68 -9.03
CA PHE A 13 5.89 7.00 -8.12
C PHE A 13 4.94 8.06 -8.67
N THR A 14 5.49 9.13 -9.25
CA THR A 14 4.75 10.23 -9.87
C THR A 14 3.84 9.73 -10.99
N ASP A 15 4.37 8.82 -11.81
CA ASP A 15 3.67 8.19 -12.91
C ASP A 15 2.56 7.24 -12.44
N LEU A 16 2.82 6.45 -11.39
CA LEU A 16 1.85 5.54 -10.78
C LEU A 16 0.65 6.30 -10.20
N MET A 17 0.90 7.44 -9.55
CA MET A 17 -0.15 8.24 -8.89
C MET A 17 -0.91 9.16 -9.84
N ASN A 18 -0.57 9.19 -11.13
CA ASN A 18 -1.13 10.15 -12.07
C ASN A 18 -2.65 10.01 -12.27
N LEU A 19 -3.33 11.15 -12.23
CA LEU A 19 -4.78 11.31 -12.33
C LEU A 19 -5.13 12.24 -13.50
N VAL A 20 -6.29 12.03 -14.12
CA VAL A 20 -6.90 13.01 -15.03
C VAL A 20 -8.21 13.55 -14.44
N PRO A 21 -8.50 14.85 -14.57
CA PRO A 21 -9.77 15.40 -14.15
C PRO A 21 -10.90 14.91 -15.06
N LEU A 22 -12.09 14.74 -14.48
CA LEU A 22 -13.33 14.43 -15.18
C LEU A 22 -14.32 15.59 -14.98
N PRO A 23 -15.38 15.69 -15.80
CA PRO A 23 -16.45 16.65 -15.55
C PRO A 23 -17.03 16.49 -14.13
N SER A 24 -17.07 17.61 -13.39
CA SER A 24 -17.67 17.65 -12.06
C SER A 24 -19.15 17.29 -12.11
N LEU A 25 -19.66 16.74 -11.01
CA LEU A 25 -21.10 16.52 -10.86
C LEU A 25 -21.81 17.87 -10.71
N PRO A 26 -23.09 17.98 -11.14
CA PRO A 26 -23.87 19.17 -10.90
C PRO A 26 -24.07 19.39 -9.39
N PRO A 27 -24.35 20.64 -8.96
CA PRO A 27 -24.76 20.94 -7.60
C PRO A 27 -25.91 20.03 -7.15
N ASN A 28 -25.91 19.67 -5.87
CA ASN A 28 -27.02 18.88 -5.35
C ASN A 28 -28.30 19.74 -5.27
N LYS A 29 -29.43 19.08 -4.99
CA LYS A 29 -30.75 19.74 -4.87
C LYS A 29 -30.82 20.83 -3.78
N HIS A 30 -29.83 20.91 -2.90
CA HIS A 30 -29.71 21.92 -1.86
C HIS A 30 -28.82 23.10 -2.27
N GLY A 31 -28.33 23.13 -3.52
CA GLY A 31 -27.44 24.17 -4.03
C GLY A 31 -25.98 24.03 -3.58
N GLU A 32 -25.62 22.92 -2.92
CA GLU A 32 -24.23 22.67 -2.52
C GLU A 32 -23.39 22.30 -3.74
N ARG A 33 -22.11 22.71 -3.71
CA ARG A 33 -21.13 22.44 -4.78
C ARG A 33 -21.12 20.94 -5.12
N GLY A 34 -21.23 20.63 -6.41
CA GLY A 34 -21.15 19.26 -6.88
C GLY A 34 -19.75 18.66 -6.73
N ASP A 35 -19.67 17.34 -6.65
CA ASP A 35 -18.41 16.64 -6.44
C ASP A 35 -17.44 16.85 -7.59
N GLU A 36 -16.19 17.15 -7.26
CA GLU A 36 -15.09 17.08 -8.24
C GLU A 36 -14.72 15.63 -8.50
N ARG A 37 -14.29 15.33 -9.74
CA ARG A 37 -14.02 13.96 -10.16
C ARG A 37 -12.66 13.82 -10.83
N PHE A 38 -12.00 12.70 -10.53
CA PHE A 38 -10.71 12.32 -11.13
C PHE A 38 -10.70 10.83 -11.49
N MET A 39 -9.87 10.46 -12.46
CA MET A 39 -9.68 9.08 -12.90
C MET A 39 -8.21 8.67 -12.80
N SER A 40 -7.93 7.48 -12.27
CA SER A 40 -6.60 6.87 -12.33
C SER A 40 -6.17 6.59 -13.76
N THR A 41 -4.93 6.93 -14.12
CA THR A 41 -4.42 6.67 -15.48
C THR A 41 -3.66 5.36 -15.62
N ARG A 42 -3.16 4.81 -14.51
CA ARG A 42 -2.40 3.55 -14.46
C ARG A 42 -3.18 2.49 -13.69
N PRO A 43 -3.01 1.20 -14.03
CA PRO A 43 -3.57 0.12 -13.24
C PRO A 43 -2.89 0.02 -11.87
N ALA A 44 -3.66 -0.33 -10.85
CA ALA A 44 -3.09 -0.64 -9.55
C ALA A 44 -2.25 -1.93 -9.60
N PHE A 45 -1.26 -2.01 -8.71
CA PHE A 45 -0.44 -3.20 -8.56
C PHE A 45 -1.28 -4.41 -8.11
N ASN A 46 -1.03 -5.59 -8.70
CA ASN A 46 -1.62 -6.85 -8.27
C ASN A 46 -0.53 -7.73 -7.64
N PRO A 47 -0.65 -8.12 -6.35
CA PRO A 47 0.31 -9.01 -5.70
C PRO A 47 0.19 -10.48 -6.14
N GLY A 48 -0.74 -10.82 -7.03
CA GLY A 48 -0.97 -12.17 -7.57
C GLY A 48 -2.13 -12.92 -6.91
N GLN A 49 -3.00 -12.24 -6.16
CA GLN A 49 -4.09 -12.87 -5.38
C GLN A 49 -5.49 -12.49 -5.85
N GLY A 50 -5.59 -11.87 -7.03
CA GLY A 50 -6.86 -11.58 -7.69
C GLY A 50 -7.47 -10.22 -7.35
N SER A 51 -6.85 -9.41 -6.48
CA SER A 51 -7.29 -8.05 -6.16
C SER A 51 -6.14 -7.05 -6.24
N ALA A 52 -6.46 -5.79 -6.52
CA ALA A 52 -5.53 -4.67 -6.47
C ALA A 52 -4.97 -4.44 -5.05
N TYR A 53 -3.77 -3.89 -4.98
CA TYR A 53 -3.15 -3.40 -3.75
C TYR A 53 -3.91 -2.20 -3.16
N GLY A 54 -4.35 -2.32 -1.91
CA GLY A 54 -5.19 -1.32 -1.22
C GLY A 54 -4.50 0.03 -1.03
N GLY A 55 -3.20 0.04 -0.75
CA GLY A 55 -2.40 1.25 -0.60
C GLY A 55 -2.44 2.17 -1.81
N HIS A 56 -2.70 1.62 -3.02
CA HIS A 56 -2.88 2.43 -4.22
C HIS A 56 -4.11 3.32 -4.15
N VAL A 57 -5.30 2.74 -3.93
CA VAL A 57 -6.54 3.53 -3.86
C VAL A 57 -6.53 4.47 -2.65
N PHE A 58 -5.93 4.03 -1.53
CA PHE A 58 -5.80 4.83 -0.31
C PHE A 58 -4.95 6.08 -0.52
N ALA A 59 -3.73 5.93 -1.04
CA ALA A 59 -2.84 7.06 -1.33
C ALA A 59 -3.42 7.97 -2.43
N GLN A 60 -3.92 7.38 -3.53
CA GLN A 60 -4.45 8.15 -4.65
C GLN A 60 -5.73 8.91 -4.30
N SER A 61 -6.53 8.47 -3.31
CA SER A 61 -7.65 9.25 -2.77
C SER A 61 -7.19 10.56 -2.11
N VAL A 62 -6.08 10.54 -1.35
CA VAL A 62 -5.48 11.75 -0.79
C VAL A 62 -4.94 12.65 -1.90
N TRP A 63 -4.28 12.06 -2.90
CA TRP A 63 -3.80 12.82 -4.05
C TRP A 63 -4.94 13.51 -4.81
N ALA A 64 -6.02 12.79 -5.12
CA ALA A 64 -7.21 13.32 -5.78
C ALA A 64 -7.84 14.48 -4.97
N ALA A 65 -8.02 14.28 -3.66
CA ALA A 65 -8.56 15.32 -2.77
C ALA A 65 -7.66 16.55 -2.70
N SER A 66 -6.34 16.39 -2.81
CA SER A 66 -5.38 17.50 -2.70
C SER A 66 -5.48 18.51 -3.85
N PHE A 67 -6.02 18.13 -5.00
CA PHE A 67 -6.30 19.08 -6.10
C PHE A 67 -7.45 20.04 -5.79
N THR A 68 -8.23 19.76 -4.75
CA THR A 68 -9.47 20.48 -4.41
C THR A 68 -9.32 21.41 -3.21
N VAL A 69 -8.13 21.51 -2.63
CA VAL A 69 -7.84 22.31 -1.43
C VAL A 69 -7.01 23.56 -1.78
N GLY A 70 -7.05 24.57 -0.92
CA GLY A 70 -6.26 25.79 -1.12
C GLY A 70 -4.75 25.55 -1.04
N GLU A 71 -3.98 26.41 -1.69
CA GLU A 71 -2.50 26.38 -1.67
C GLU A 71 -1.97 26.25 -0.23
N GLY A 72 -0.94 25.43 0.00
CA GLY A 72 -0.32 25.20 1.31
C GLY A 72 -1.10 24.28 2.25
N MET A 73 -2.26 23.77 1.87
CA MET A 73 -2.97 22.72 2.62
C MET A 73 -2.33 21.35 2.35
N VAL A 74 -1.83 20.72 3.40
CA VAL A 74 -1.20 19.39 3.36
C VAL A 74 -1.96 18.43 4.25
N VAL A 75 -2.13 17.19 3.80
CA VAL A 75 -2.82 16.15 4.57
C VAL A 75 -2.14 15.98 5.93
N HIS A 76 -2.94 15.94 7.00
CA HIS A 76 -2.45 15.56 8.33
C HIS A 76 -3.17 14.35 8.90
N ASN A 77 -4.36 14.04 8.38
CA ASN A 77 -5.16 12.92 8.83
C ASN A 77 -5.95 12.33 7.66
N VAL A 78 -5.95 11.01 7.54
CA VAL A 78 -6.85 10.27 6.65
C VAL A 78 -7.36 9.02 7.33
N HIS A 79 -8.65 8.74 7.16
CA HIS A 79 -9.27 7.48 7.54
C HIS A 79 -10.13 6.96 6.38
N GLY A 80 -9.96 5.70 6.01
CA GLY A 80 -10.71 5.10 4.91
C GLY A 80 -11.15 3.66 5.15
N PHE A 81 -12.20 3.26 4.43
CA PHE A 81 -12.81 1.94 4.47
C PHE A 81 -12.75 1.26 3.10
N PHE A 82 -12.34 0.00 3.10
CA PHE A 82 -12.32 -0.86 1.92
C PHE A 82 -13.62 -1.66 1.86
N THR A 83 -14.47 -1.33 0.90
CA THR A 83 -15.82 -1.93 0.78
C THR A 83 -15.83 -3.11 -0.18
N LEU A 84 -15.09 -3.02 -1.29
CA LEU A 84 -15.01 -4.07 -2.31
C LEU A 84 -13.56 -4.28 -2.77
N PRO A 85 -13.18 -5.49 -3.21
CA PRO A 85 -11.88 -5.72 -3.81
C PRO A 85 -11.67 -4.84 -5.04
N GLY A 86 -10.51 -4.18 -5.10
CA GLY A 86 -10.13 -3.40 -6.26
C GLY A 86 -9.83 -4.28 -7.47
N LEU A 87 -10.29 -3.85 -8.63
CA LEU A 87 -10.04 -4.49 -9.92
C LEU A 87 -8.94 -3.76 -10.67
N VAL A 88 -8.09 -4.48 -11.36
CA VAL A 88 -6.89 -3.90 -11.99
C VAL A 88 -7.07 -3.58 -13.46
N ASP A 89 -8.07 -4.17 -14.11
CA ASP A 89 -8.38 -4.09 -15.54
C ASP A 89 -9.22 -2.86 -15.93
N ARG A 90 -9.39 -1.92 -15.00
CA ARG A 90 -10.22 -0.72 -15.16
C ARG A 90 -9.78 0.38 -14.19
N PRO A 91 -10.06 1.66 -14.49
CA PRO A 91 -9.63 2.76 -13.63
C PRO A 91 -10.45 2.84 -12.33
N TYR A 92 -9.86 3.48 -11.33
CA TYR A 92 -10.57 4.08 -10.21
C TYR A 92 -11.11 5.45 -10.60
N ILE A 93 -12.34 5.72 -10.18
CA ILE A 93 -13.03 6.99 -10.33
C ILE A 93 -13.25 7.57 -8.94
N TYR A 94 -12.60 8.69 -8.66
CA TYR A 94 -12.63 9.41 -7.41
C TYR A 94 -13.68 10.51 -7.49
N SER A 95 -14.60 10.57 -6.53
CA SER A 95 -15.55 11.67 -6.32
C SER A 95 -15.24 12.35 -5.00
N ILE A 96 -15.00 13.66 -5.03
CA ILE A 96 -14.55 14.46 -3.89
C ILE A 96 -15.67 15.42 -3.49
N SER A 97 -16.18 15.25 -2.27
CA SER A 97 -17.16 16.14 -1.64
C SER A 97 -16.48 17.04 -0.60
N TYR A 98 -16.99 18.26 -0.48
CA TYR A 98 -16.50 19.28 0.46
C TYR A 98 -17.24 19.15 1.78
N LEU A 99 -16.53 18.84 2.88
CA LEU A 99 -17.14 18.75 4.21
C LEU A 99 -16.93 20.01 5.04
N SER A 100 -15.74 20.61 4.97
CA SER A 100 -15.46 21.86 5.67
C SER A 100 -14.41 22.70 4.93
N GLU A 101 -14.58 24.01 5.01
CA GLU A 101 -13.67 25.03 4.50
C GLU A 101 -13.31 25.99 5.63
N GLY A 102 -12.06 25.94 6.06
CA GLY A 102 -11.51 26.84 7.07
C GLY A 102 -10.18 27.42 6.60
N ARG A 103 -9.76 28.50 7.27
CA ARG A 103 -8.49 29.15 6.97
C ARG A 103 -7.30 28.21 7.17
N SER A 104 -7.29 27.46 8.27
CA SER A 104 -6.16 26.60 8.68
C SER A 104 -6.40 25.11 8.42
N TYR A 105 -7.67 24.68 8.38
CA TYR A 105 -8.07 23.29 8.18
C TYR A 105 -9.17 23.20 7.13
N CYS A 106 -9.17 22.13 6.35
CA CYS A 106 -10.31 21.74 5.52
C CYS A 106 -10.46 20.22 5.52
N THR A 107 -11.67 19.75 5.23
CA THR A 107 -11.98 18.32 5.21
C THR A 107 -12.68 17.96 3.91
N ARG A 108 -12.28 16.83 3.34
CA ARG A 108 -12.85 16.21 2.14
C ARG A 108 -13.38 14.83 2.47
N GLN A 109 -14.47 14.47 1.82
CA GLN A 109 -14.90 13.09 1.70
C GLN A 109 -14.56 12.61 0.30
N VAL A 110 -13.97 11.42 0.19
CA VAL A 110 -13.71 10.77 -1.10
C VAL A 110 -14.53 9.50 -1.18
N SER A 111 -15.27 9.34 -2.27
CA SER A 111 -15.93 8.09 -2.64
C SER A 111 -15.32 7.57 -3.92
N VAL A 112 -14.90 6.32 -3.94
CA VAL A 112 -14.26 5.69 -5.10
C VAL A 112 -15.13 4.58 -5.67
N ARG A 113 -15.31 4.59 -6.99
CA ARG A 113 -16.01 3.57 -7.76
C ARG A 113 -15.14 3.11 -8.93
N GLN A 114 -15.49 1.97 -9.51
CA GLN A 114 -14.89 1.48 -10.75
C GLN A 114 -16.00 1.15 -11.77
N PRO A 115 -15.74 1.27 -13.08
CA PRO A 115 -16.66 0.77 -14.11
C PRO A 115 -17.02 -0.71 -13.91
N ILE A 116 -18.24 -1.12 -14.27
CA ILE A 116 -18.69 -2.52 -14.21
C ILE A 116 -18.02 -3.37 -15.29
N SER A 117 -17.70 -2.76 -16.43
CA SER A 117 -16.97 -3.42 -17.53
C SER A 117 -15.47 -3.14 -17.44
N PRO A 118 -14.61 -4.09 -17.84
CA PRO A 118 -13.18 -3.83 -18.04
C PRO A 118 -12.93 -2.74 -19.07
N SER A 119 -11.75 -2.12 -19.04
CA SER A 119 -11.29 -1.27 -20.14
C SER A 119 -11.20 -2.09 -21.44
N PRO A 120 -11.64 -1.55 -22.60
CA PRO A 120 -11.52 -2.23 -23.89
C PRO A 120 -10.07 -2.54 -24.28
N LYS A 121 -9.12 -1.72 -23.81
CA LYS A 121 -7.69 -2.02 -23.86
C LYS A 121 -7.37 -3.00 -22.74
N SER A 122 -7.73 -4.27 -22.95
CA SER A 122 -7.48 -5.33 -21.98
C SER A 122 -6.00 -5.33 -21.57
N LEU A 123 -5.74 -5.26 -20.27
CA LEU A 123 -4.38 -5.45 -19.76
C LEU A 123 -3.92 -6.87 -20.14
N PRO A 124 -2.68 -7.03 -20.65
CA PRO A 124 -2.13 -8.37 -20.80
C PRO A 124 -2.11 -9.05 -19.43
N ALA A 125 -2.30 -10.38 -19.39
CA ALA A 125 -2.30 -11.17 -18.15
C ALA A 125 -0.97 -11.05 -17.38
N THR A 126 0.07 -10.52 -18.02
CA THR A 126 1.41 -10.28 -17.50
C THR A 126 1.70 -8.82 -17.17
N TYR A 127 0.72 -7.90 -17.20
CA TYR A 127 1.01 -6.46 -17.04
C TYR A 127 1.75 -6.12 -15.73
N PHE A 128 1.51 -6.91 -14.69
CA PHE A 128 2.15 -6.77 -13.39
C PHE A 128 3.50 -7.49 -13.30
N THR A 129 4.02 -8.08 -14.38
CA THR A 129 5.43 -8.49 -14.52
C THR A 129 6.23 -7.53 -15.39
N LEU A 130 5.57 -6.52 -15.96
CA LEU A 130 6.24 -5.55 -16.80
C LEU A 130 7.17 -4.72 -15.91
N SER A 131 8.44 -4.80 -16.28
CA SER A 131 9.53 -4.15 -15.59
C SER A 131 9.71 -2.71 -16.04
N SER A 132 9.23 -2.33 -17.24
CA SER A 132 9.46 -1.01 -17.85
C SER A 132 8.21 -0.12 -17.85
N PRO A 133 8.33 1.22 -17.66
CA PRO A 133 7.19 2.13 -17.49
C PRO A 133 6.38 2.30 -18.79
N ASP A 134 7.05 2.16 -19.94
CA ASP A 134 6.46 2.27 -21.27
C ASP A 134 5.59 1.06 -21.62
N GLN A 135 5.84 -0.07 -20.97
CA GLN A 135 5.07 -1.29 -21.18
C GLN A 135 3.79 -1.30 -20.34
N VAL A 136 3.75 -0.58 -19.21
CA VAL A 136 2.55 -0.53 -18.35
C VAL A 136 1.42 0.21 -19.08
N PRO A 137 0.27 -0.41 -19.33
CA PRO A 137 -0.80 0.25 -20.07
C PRO A 137 -1.35 1.50 -19.36
N ARG A 138 -1.95 2.38 -20.14
CA ARG A 138 -2.70 3.55 -19.64
C ARG A 138 -4.18 3.39 -19.96
N PHE A 139 -5.03 3.74 -19.00
CA PHE A 139 -6.46 3.87 -19.23
C PHE A 139 -6.76 5.10 -20.08
N GLU A 140 -7.77 5.00 -20.92
CA GLU A 140 -8.24 6.12 -21.72
C GLU A 140 -9.32 6.87 -20.96
N ILE A 141 -9.44 8.19 -21.18
CA ILE A 141 -10.46 8.99 -20.50
C ILE A 141 -11.89 8.47 -20.78
N GLY A 142 -12.10 7.81 -21.93
CA GLY A 142 -13.36 7.15 -22.28
C GLY A 142 -13.72 5.97 -21.36
N ASP A 143 -12.75 5.35 -20.68
CA ASP A 143 -13.01 4.26 -19.72
C ASP A 143 -13.86 4.75 -18.53
N ALA A 144 -13.86 6.05 -18.22
CA ALA A 144 -14.70 6.65 -17.18
C ALA A 144 -16.19 6.76 -17.55
N ASN A 145 -16.55 6.59 -18.83
CA ASN A 145 -17.93 6.72 -19.31
C ASN A 145 -18.77 5.46 -19.09
N GLY A 146 -18.14 4.34 -18.73
CA GLY A 146 -18.85 3.10 -18.42
C GLY A 146 -19.75 3.25 -17.19
N GLU A 147 -20.78 2.40 -17.10
CA GLU A 147 -21.62 2.31 -15.91
C GLU A 147 -20.75 2.01 -14.68
N LEU A 148 -20.88 2.83 -13.64
CA LEU A 148 -20.08 2.69 -12.41
C LEU A 148 -20.73 1.69 -11.45
N GLY A 149 -19.90 0.82 -10.89
CA GLY A 149 -20.32 -0.10 -9.84
C GLY A 149 -20.55 0.60 -8.49
N LYS A 150 -20.73 -0.23 -7.46
CA LYS A 150 -20.84 0.24 -6.07
C LYS A 150 -19.52 0.87 -5.61
N VAL A 151 -19.60 1.64 -4.51
CA VAL A 151 -18.41 2.21 -3.86
C VAL A 151 -17.49 1.08 -3.42
N CYS A 152 -16.26 1.08 -3.92
CA CYS A 152 -15.23 0.10 -3.55
C CYS A 152 -14.34 0.59 -2.41
N PHE A 153 -14.20 1.91 -2.27
CA PHE A 153 -13.43 2.55 -1.20
C PHE A 153 -14.02 3.91 -0.85
N SER A 154 -13.96 4.30 0.43
CA SER A 154 -14.34 5.64 0.88
C SER A 154 -13.35 6.16 1.91
N ALA A 155 -13.13 7.47 1.96
CA ALA A 155 -12.24 8.10 2.94
C ALA A 155 -12.73 9.47 3.40
N MET A 156 -12.39 9.82 4.64
CA MET A 156 -12.40 11.17 5.17
C MET A 156 -10.95 11.65 5.29
N ILE A 157 -10.68 12.83 4.76
CA ILE A 157 -9.32 13.36 4.60
C ILE A 157 -9.31 14.79 5.12
N SER A 158 -8.44 15.08 6.08
CA SER A 158 -8.27 16.42 6.62
C SER A 158 -6.89 16.96 6.25
N PHE A 159 -6.91 18.20 5.77
CA PHE A 159 -5.73 18.95 5.39
C PHE A 159 -5.57 20.14 6.33
N LYS A 160 -4.33 20.53 6.58
CA LYS A 160 -3.98 21.72 7.35
C LYS A 160 -2.86 22.49 6.69
N ARG A 161 -2.77 23.78 7.00
CA ARG A 161 -1.58 24.58 6.68
C ARG A 161 -0.43 24.22 7.60
N ASP A 162 0.78 24.45 7.12
CA ASP A 162 1.95 24.34 7.97
C ASP A 162 1.92 25.43 9.05
N GLU A 163 2.50 25.12 10.20
CA GLU A 163 2.55 26.01 11.35
C GLU A 163 3.97 26.10 11.89
N ASN A 164 4.37 27.29 12.36
CA ASN A 164 5.66 27.44 13.01
C ASN A 164 5.66 26.60 14.29
N TYR A 165 6.63 25.70 14.41
CA TYR A 165 6.77 24.82 15.57
C TYR A 165 7.00 25.64 16.85
N VAL A 166 6.07 25.56 17.81
CA VAL A 166 6.20 26.24 19.11
C VAL A 166 6.66 25.28 20.19
N LYS A 167 6.00 24.12 20.31
CA LYS A 167 6.29 23.11 21.34
C LYS A 167 5.74 21.76 20.91
N GLY A 168 6.45 20.68 21.25
CA GLY A 168 6.05 19.32 20.97
C GLY A 168 6.97 18.32 21.66
N HIS A 169 6.61 17.03 21.56
CA HIS A 169 7.44 15.92 22.04
C HIS A 169 7.21 14.71 21.14
N GLN A 170 8.19 13.81 21.12
CA GLN A 170 8.09 12.47 20.58
C GLN A 170 8.80 11.51 21.55
N MET A 171 8.87 10.23 21.22
CA MET A 171 9.67 9.28 21.99
C MET A 171 11.16 9.65 21.96
N GLU A 172 11.82 9.50 23.11
CA GLU A 172 13.23 9.81 23.30
C GLU A 172 14.16 8.80 22.60
N VAL A 173 13.85 7.50 22.71
CA VAL A 173 14.65 6.44 22.08
C VAL A 173 14.17 6.21 20.65
N GLY A 174 15.01 6.66 19.71
CA GLY A 174 14.83 6.47 18.28
C GLY A 174 14.99 5.01 17.81
N ILE A 175 14.68 4.79 16.54
CA ILE A 175 14.72 3.47 15.89
C ILE A 175 16.15 2.92 15.76
N ARG A 176 17.14 3.77 15.48
CA ARG A 176 18.56 3.38 15.39
C ARG A 176 19.09 2.85 16.70
N GLN A 177 18.74 3.51 17.80
CA GLN A 177 19.12 3.05 19.14
C GLN A 177 18.35 1.80 19.55
N ARG A 178 17.02 1.74 19.32
CA ARG A 178 16.17 0.61 19.72
C ARG A 178 16.55 -0.69 19.03
N TYR A 179 16.91 -0.62 17.75
CA TYR A 179 17.22 -1.78 16.91
C TYR A 179 18.70 -1.85 16.53
N LYS A 180 19.58 -1.21 17.30
CA LYS A 180 21.02 -1.13 17.06
C LYS A 180 21.64 -2.49 16.76
N SER A 181 21.30 -3.50 17.56
CA SER A 181 21.79 -4.89 17.40
C SER A 181 21.39 -5.56 16.08
N VAL A 182 20.41 -5.02 15.36
CA VAL A 182 19.91 -5.54 14.09
C VAL A 182 20.42 -4.72 12.90
N ILE A 183 20.43 -3.37 12.99
CA ILE A 183 20.61 -2.50 11.82
C ILE A 183 21.95 -1.75 11.73
N GLU A 184 22.77 -1.68 12.79
CA GLU A 184 23.97 -0.80 12.89
C GLU A 184 25.02 -0.98 11.77
N ARG A 185 24.98 -2.05 10.98
CA ARG A 185 26.03 -2.37 10.00
C ARG A 185 25.53 -2.65 8.59
N ARG A 186 24.29 -2.29 8.27
CA ARG A 186 23.69 -2.60 6.97
C ARG A 186 22.99 -1.39 6.38
N LYS A 187 23.32 -1.12 5.12
CA LYS A 187 22.63 -0.11 4.33
C LYS A 187 21.21 -0.57 4.00
N PRO A 188 20.25 0.37 3.85
CA PRO A 188 18.87 0.06 3.50
C PRO A 188 18.71 -0.92 2.31
N ASP A 189 19.44 -0.68 1.22
CA ASP A 189 19.43 -1.45 -0.03
C ASP A 189 20.10 -2.83 0.07
N SER A 190 20.94 -3.07 1.10
CA SER A 190 21.57 -4.37 1.34
C SER A 190 20.64 -5.41 1.95
N TRP A 191 19.46 -4.99 2.42
CA TRP A 191 18.45 -5.87 2.98
C TRP A 191 17.66 -6.60 1.90
N VAL A 192 16.93 -7.65 2.29
CA VAL A 192 16.16 -8.47 1.35
C VAL A 192 15.04 -7.62 0.76
N PHE A 193 14.98 -7.56 -0.57
CA PHE A 193 13.90 -6.87 -1.27
C PHE A 193 12.52 -7.41 -0.82
N MET A 194 11.56 -6.52 -0.56
CA MET A 194 10.23 -6.86 -0.07
C MET A 194 9.46 -7.75 -1.07
N PRO A 195 9.09 -8.99 -0.71
CA PRO A 195 8.36 -9.89 -1.61
C PRO A 195 6.95 -9.39 -1.90
N ARG A 196 6.39 -9.75 -3.06
CA ARG A 196 4.99 -9.40 -3.46
C ARG A 196 3.99 -9.75 -2.36
N VAL A 197 4.14 -10.95 -1.81
CA VAL A 197 3.37 -11.49 -0.69
C VAL A 197 4.37 -11.92 0.37
N ASP A 198 4.31 -11.31 1.56
CA ASP A 198 5.21 -11.66 2.67
C ASP A 198 4.60 -12.72 3.62
N SER A 199 4.29 -13.90 3.09
CA SER A 199 3.88 -15.04 3.91
C SER A 199 4.99 -16.10 3.97
N SER A 200 4.95 -16.97 4.98
CA SER A 200 5.89 -18.10 5.12
C SER A 200 5.91 -18.97 3.86
N TRP A 201 4.74 -19.31 3.30
CA TRP A 201 4.62 -20.13 2.10
C TRP A 201 5.12 -19.44 0.83
N ALA A 202 4.82 -18.14 0.65
CA ALA A 202 5.25 -17.40 -0.53
C ALA A 202 6.77 -17.24 -0.55
N ARG A 203 7.39 -17.05 0.63
CA ARG A 203 8.85 -17.02 0.80
C ARG A 203 9.50 -18.37 0.43
N ARG A 204 8.91 -19.50 0.86
CA ARG A 204 9.38 -20.85 0.47
C ARG A 204 9.22 -21.10 -1.03
N ALA A 205 8.10 -20.69 -1.62
CA ALA A 205 7.85 -20.85 -3.05
C ALA A 205 8.79 -19.99 -3.90
N THR A 206 8.97 -18.71 -3.56
CA THR A 206 9.89 -17.79 -4.29
C THR A 206 11.35 -18.26 -4.23
N SER A 207 11.73 -18.99 -3.18
CA SER A 207 13.07 -19.60 -3.08
C SER A 207 13.28 -20.73 -4.10
N ARG A 208 12.21 -21.41 -4.52
CA ARG A 208 12.22 -22.46 -5.55
C ARG A 208 11.96 -21.90 -6.95
N TYR A 209 11.08 -20.90 -7.04
CA TYR A 209 10.66 -20.25 -8.27
C TYR A 209 10.87 -18.73 -8.15
N PRO A 210 12.10 -18.24 -8.37
CA PRO A 210 12.38 -16.81 -8.29
C PRO A 210 11.53 -16.03 -9.29
N SER A 211 10.85 -14.98 -8.82
CA SER A 211 10.09 -14.06 -9.66
C SER A 211 10.72 -12.67 -9.63
N PRO A 212 10.76 -11.93 -10.75
CA PRO A 212 11.19 -10.54 -10.74
C PRO A 212 10.27 -9.70 -9.85
N ASN A 213 10.84 -8.74 -9.13
CA ASN A 213 10.06 -7.78 -8.38
C ASN A 213 9.57 -6.68 -9.31
N THR A 214 8.27 -6.40 -9.28
CA THR A 214 7.67 -5.33 -10.09
C THR A 214 6.76 -4.43 -9.27
N PHE A 215 6.96 -4.39 -7.95
CA PHE A 215 6.24 -3.45 -7.11
C PHE A 215 6.55 -2.02 -7.58
N PRO A 216 5.55 -1.25 -8.07
CA PRO A 216 5.78 0.05 -8.66
C PRO A 216 5.84 1.14 -7.60
N GLY A 217 6.32 2.31 -7.99
CA GLY A 217 6.30 3.51 -7.18
C GLY A 217 7.35 3.56 -6.06
N LEU A 218 7.58 2.47 -5.31
CA LEU A 218 8.59 2.43 -4.25
C LEU A 218 9.56 1.25 -4.44
N THR A 219 10.80 1.45 -4.02
CA THR A 219 11.68 0.35 -3.64
C THR A 219 11.55 0.11 -2.14
N MET A 220 11.48 -1.15 -1.72
CA MET A 220 11.22 -1.51 -0.32
C MET A 220 12.06 -2.73 0.07
N HIS A 221 12.73 -2.67 1.21
CA HIS A 221 13.61 -3.72 1.70
C HIS A 221 13.24 -4.10 3.13
N ARG A 222 13.01 -5.40 3.34
CA ARG A 222 12.63 -6.00 4.61
C ARG A 222 13.87 -6.32 5.43
N VAL A 223 13.93 -5.79 6.65
CA VAL A 223 14.97 -6.15 7.62
C VAL A 223 14.73 -7.58 8.13
N ASP A 224 15.79 -8.37 8.25
CA ASP A 224 15.72 -9.68 8.89
C ASP A 224 15.63 -9.50 10.42
N MET A 225 14.40 -9.59 10.92
CA MET A 225 14.08 -9.47 12.34
C MET A 225 14.01 -10.83 13.05
N SER A 226 14.45 -11.92 12.41
CA SER A 226 14.28 -13.29 12.95
C SER A 226 14.89 -13.45 14.34
N SER A 227 16.15 -13.08 14.53
CA SER A 227 16.83 -13.14 15.82
C SER A 227 16.18 -12.24 16.88
N PHE A 228 15.67 -11.07 16.48
CA PHE A 228 14.99 -10.14 17.39
C PHE A 228 13.64 -10.70 17.87
N ASN A 229 12.88 -11.33 16.97
CA ASN A 229 11.55 -11.85 17.26
C ASN A 229 11.53 -13.26 17.85
N ALA A 230 12.65 -13.99 17.85
CA ALA A 230 12.70 -15.43 18.14
C ALA A 230 12.04 -15.84 19.47
N SER A 231 12.10 -14.98 20.49
CA SER A 231 11.54 -15.22 21.82
C SER A 231 10.40 -14.27 22.19
N LEU A 232 9.90 -13.49 21.23
CA LEU A 232 8.86 -12.49 21.49
C LEU A 232 7.46 -13.09 21.29
N SER A 233 6.52 -12.67 22.12
CA SER A 233 5.11 -12.95 21.89
C SER A 233 4.60 -12.22 20.64
N PRO A 234 3.49 -12.66 20.02
CA PRO A 234 2.94 -12.01 18.84
C PRO A 234 2.70 -10.49 19.00
N SER A 235 2.29 -10.02 20.18
CA SER A 235 2.09 -8.60 20.47
C SER A 235 3.39 -7.78 20.50
N SER A 236 4.51 -8.45 20.77
CA SER A 236 5.85 -7.87 20.81
C SER A 236 6.60 -8.06 19.50
N TYR A 237 6.04 -8.78 18.52
CA TYR A 237 6.62 -8.96 17.20
C TYR A 237 6.86 -7.61 16.52
N ARG A 238 8.02 -7.45 15.89
CA ARG A 238 8.39 -6.23 15.15
C ARG A 238 8.87 -6.57 13.75
N GLN A 239 8.47 -5.76 12.78
CA GLN A 239 9.05 -5.77 11.44
C GLN A 239 9.55 -4.37 11.10
N LEU A 240 10.80 -4.28 10.65
CA LEU A 240 11.32 -3.06 10.04
C LEU A 240 11.36 -3.21 8.52
N THR A 241 10.96 -2.15 7.82
CA THR A 241 11.00 -2.05 6.37
C THR A 241 11.59 -0.71 5.96
N TYR A 242 12.69 -0.75 5.21
CA TYR A 242 13.23 0.41 4.53
C TYR A 242 12.47 0.65 3.24
N TYR A 243 12.25 1.91 2.86
CA TYR A 243 11.74 2.24 1.53
C TYR A 243 12.21 3.60 1.02
N ALA A 244 12.17 3.75 -0.30
CA ALA A 244 12.41 4.99 -1.01
C ALA A 244 11.54 5.02 -2.29
N PRO A 245 11.13 6.21 -2.78
CA PRO A 245 10.40 6.33 -4.03
C PRO A 245 11.27 5.96 -5.23
N LEU A 246 10.62 5.40 -6.25
CA LEU A 246 11.20 5.23 -7.57
C LEU A 246 11.03 6.53 -8.36
N GLY A 247 12.15 7.08 -8.84
CA GLY A 247 12.20 8.41 -9.42
C GLY A 247 12.02 9.52 -8.39
N SER A 248 12.09 10.77 -8.87
CA SER A 248 12.07 11.96 -8.00
C SER A 248 10.64 12.53 -7.92
N ILE A 249 10.19 12.83 -6.70
CA ILE A 249 8.90 13.50 -6.47
C ILE A 249 9.16 15.02 -6.38
N PRO A 250 8.46 15.88 -7.14
CA PRO A 250 8.65 17.32 -7.07
C PRO A 250 8.47 17.86 -5.64
N LEU A 251 9.45 18.61 -5.12
CA LEU A 251 9.40 19.20 -3.78
C LEU A 251 8.24 20.19 -3.61
N SER A 252 7.75 20.76 -4.71
CA SER A 252 6.55 21.62 -4.75
C SER A 252 5.24 20.88 -4.53
N SER A 253 5.25 19.54 -4.45
CA SER A 253 4.05 18.69 -4.33
C SER A 253 4.02 17.93 -2.99
N PRO A 254 3.93 18.60 -1.83
CA PRO A 254 4.03 17.96 -0.51
C PRO A 254 2.98 16.87 -0.27
N ASN A 255 1.77 17.01 -0.81
CA ASN A 255 0.75 15.96 -0.72
C ASN A 255 1.14 14.69 -1.50
N LEU A 256 1.94 14.80 -2.57
CA LEU A 256 2.43 13.63 -3.30
C LEU A 256 3.53 12.90 -2.51
N HIS A 257 4.37 13.63 -1.77
CA HIS A 257 5.30 13.03 -0.80
C HIS A 257 4.54 12.30 0.32
N ALA A 258 3.48 12.93 0.86
CA ALA A 258 2.58 12.29 1.81
C ALA A 258 2.02 10.96 1.26
N CYS A 259 1.61 10.95 -0.01
CA CYS A 259 1.10 9.76 -0.68
C CYS A 259 2.14 8.63 -0.76
N ALA A 260 3.44 8.92 -0.86
CA ALA A 260 4.48 7.89 -0.84
C ALA A 260 4.50 7.17 0.52
N HIS A 261 4.38 7.90 1.63
CA HIS A 261 4.27 7.32 2.97
C HIS A 261 2.98 6.51 3.16
N LEU A 262 1.84 7.00 2.64
CA LEU A 262 0.55 6.26 2.67
C LEU A 262 0.63 4.97 1.84
N TYR A 263 1.30 5.03 0.68
CA TYR A 263 1.48 3.88 -0.18
C TYR A 263 2.40 2.83 0.47
N ALA A 264 3.39 3.25 1.26
CA ALA A 264 4.23 2.36 2.04
C ALA A 264 3.49 1.74 3.25
N SER A 265 2.63 2.50 3.94
CA SER A 265 2.01 2.07 5.21
C SER A 265 1.10 0.84 5.10
N ASP A 266 0.48 0.61 3.95
CA ASP A 266 -0.38 -0.56 3.68
C ASP A 266 0.41 -1.81 3.23
N ARG A 267 1.72 -1.70 2.96
CA ARG A 267 2.47 -2.76 2.27
C ARG A 267 2.66 -3.98 3.15
N ASN A 268 2.08 -5.11 2.74
CA ASN A 268 2.16 -6.40 3.45
C ASN A 268 1.67 -6.34 4.92
N SER A 269 0.87 -5.33 5.27
CA SER A 269 0.43 -5.06 6.65
C SER A 269 -0.26 -6.25 7.32
N LEU A 270 -1.25 -6.86 6.67
CA LEU A 270 -2.00 -7.99 7.23
C LEU A 270 -1.15 -9.28 7.29
N TYR A 271 -0.17 -9.43 6.40
CA TYR A 271 0.74 -10.56 6.45
C TYR A 271 1.61 -10.55 7.70
N LEU A 272 1.95 -9.37 8.23
CA LEU A 272 2.65 -9.24 9.51
C LEU A 272 1.92 -9.99 10.62
N ILE A 273 0.59 -9.90 10.68
CA ILE A 273 -0.24 -10.57 11.69
C ILE A 273 -0.01 -12.09 11.61
N THR A 274 -0.05 -12.64 10.40
CA THR A 274 0.10 -14.07 10.17
C THR A 274 1.53 -14.57 10.37
N ASN A 275 2.53 -13.72 10.13
CA ASN A 275 3.93 -14.01 10.43
C ASN A 275 4.19 -14.00 11.94
N ALA A 276 3.61 -13.05 12.68
CA ALA A 276 3.73 -12.97 14.14
C ALA A 276 3.11 -14.17 14.87
N LEU A 277 2.10 -14.80 14.25
CA LEU A 277 1.38 -15.96 14.78
C LEU A 277 1.85 -17.30 14.20
N ASP A 278 2.76 -17.29 13.22
CA ASP A 278 3.15 -18.47 12.42
C ASP A 278 1.94 -19.22 11.80
N THR A 279 0.98 -18.46 11.27
CA THR A 279 -0.29 -18.98 10.71
C THR A 279 -0.42 -18.76 9.20
N GLY A 280 0.65 -18.30 8.53
CA GLY A 280 0.62 -17.95 7.11
C GLY A 280 0.10 -19.07 6.19
N ASP A 281 0.35 -20.32 6.55
CA ASP A 281 -0.09 -21.52 5.81
C ASP A 281 -1.59 -21.85 5.98
N SER A 282 -2.27 -21.23 6.95
CA SER A 282 -3.66 -21.54 7.31
C SER A 282 -4.63 -20.42 6.95
N ILE A 283 -4.21 -19.41 6.18
CA ILE A 283 -5.06 -18.27 5.82
C ILE A 283 -6.17 -18.72 4.86
N ARG A 284 -7.42 -18.67 5.34
CA ARG A 284 -8.62 -18.90 4.53
C ARG A 284 -9.04 -17.65 3.78
N GLN A 285 -9.09 -16.52 4.48
CA GLN A 285 -9.57 -15.26 3.94
C GLN A 285 -8.81 -14.10 4.58
N MET A 286 -8.35 -13.17 3.74
CA MET A 286 -7.67 -11.97 4.18
C MET A 286 -8.06 -10.78 3.31
N GLY A 287 -8.20 -9.61 3.91
CA GLY A 287 -8.49 -8.37 3.21
C GLY A 287 -8.56 -7.18 4.15
N SER A 288 -8.13 -6.01 3.68
CA SER A 288 -8.21 -4.77 4.44
C SER A 288 -9.67 -4.38 4.68
N LEU A 289 -9.97 -3.85 5.87
CA LEU A 289 -11.31 -3.33 6.21
C LEU A 289 -11.25 -1.80 6.37
N SER A 290 -10.29 -1.30 7.14
CA SER A 290 -10.08 0.13 7.33
C SER A 290 -8.60 0.46 7.49
N HIS A 291 -8.21 1.69 7.13
CA HIS A 291 -6.86 2.22 7.36
C HIS A 291 -6.92 3.68 7.80
N SER A 292 -6.18 4.01 8.85
CA SER A 292 -6.05 5.35 9.42
C SER A 292 -4.58 5.76 9.40
N VAL A 293 -4.31 7.00 9.01
CA VAL A 293 -2.96 7.56 9.03
C VAL A 293 -2.99 9.00 9.57
N VAL A 294 -2.02 9.33 10.42
CA VAL A 294 -1.79 10.67 10.96
C VAL A 294 -0.35 11.08 10.65
N PHE A 295 -0.17 12.28 10.12
CA PHE A 295 1.13 12.92 9.90
C PHE A 295 1.41 13.92 11.03
N HIS A 296 2.60 13.85 11.62
CA HIS A 296 2.95 14.59 12.85
C HIS A 296 3.85 15.80 12.61
N VAL A 297 4.44 15.90 11.42
CA VAL A 297 5.58 16.78 11.15
C VAL A 297 5.22 17.91 10.18
N PRO A 298 5.97 19.03 10.24
CA PRO A 298 5.83 20.11 9.25
C PRO A 298 6.25 19.66 7.85
N ILE A 299 5.95 20.46 6.83
CA ILE A 299 6.06 20.04 5.43
C ILE A 299 7.49 19.64 5.08
N GLN A 300 8.50 20.37 5.54
CA GLN A 300 9.91 20.09 5.22
C GLN A 300 10.38 18.72 5.69
N ASP A 301 9.78 18.18 6.76
CA ASP A 301 10.13 16.89 7.34
C ASP A 301 9.32 15.75 6.73
N LEU A 302 8.34 16.06 5.88
CA LEU A 302 7.56 15.11 5.09
C LEU A 302 8.18 14.85 3.70
N LEU A 303 9.03 15.75 3.21
CA LEU A 303 9.56 15.66 1.85
C LEU A 303 10.58 14.54 1.74
N VAL A 304 10.36 13.65 0.77
CA VAL A 304 11.28 12.57 0.42
C VAL A 304 12.25 13.06 -0.64
N LYS A 305 13.53 13.24 -0.27
CA LYS A 305 14.55 13.65 -1.23
C LYS A 305 15.14 12.44 -1.94
N GLU A 306 15.74 12.69 -3.10
CA GLU A 306 16.38 11.66 -3.90
C GLU A 306 17.51 10.98 -3.11
N GLY A 307 17.49 9.65 -3.07
CA GLY A 307 18.45 8.84 -2.32
C GLY A 307 18.18 8.74 -0.81
N GLU A 308 17.19 9.45 -0.26
CA GLU A 308 16.80 9.31 1.15
C GLU A 308 15.93 8.07 1.36
N TRP A 309 16.23 7.35 2.45
CA TRP A 309 15.50 6.16 2.88
C TRP A 309 14.72 6.43 4.15
N TRP A 310 13.55 5.81 4.21
CA TRP A 310 12.63 5.88 5.34
C TRP A 310 12.48 4.52 5.99
N VAL A 311 12.14 4.49 7.28
CA VAL A 311 11.94 3.24 8.00
C VAL A 311 10.53 3.16 8.53
N GLN A 312 9.81 2.13 8.10
CA GLN A 312 8.56 1.72 8.72
C GLN A 312 8.86 0.68 9.81
N GLU A 313 8.44 0.97 11.03
CA GLU A 313 8.37 0.04 12.15
C GLU A 313 6.92 -0.44 12.30
N ALA A 314 6.68 -1.74 12.17
CA ALA A 314 5.33 -2.31 12.19
C ALA A 314 5.18 -3.44 13.20
N TRP A 315 3.97 -3.58 13.76
CA TRP A 315 3.59 -4.65 14.70
C TRP A 315 2.09 -4.96 14.64
N THR A 316 1.68 -5.98 15.40
CA THR A 316 0.27 -6.32 15.61
C THR A 316 -0.03 -6.35 17.11
N PRO A 317 -0.89 -5.45 17.64
CA PRO A 317 -1.24 -5.48 19.06
C PRO A 317 -2.27 -6.56 19.38
N ARG A 318 -3.13 -6.92 18.41
CA ARG A 318 -4.23 -7.86 18.61
C ARG A 318 -4.73 -8.49 17.31
N SER A 319 -5.14 -9.76 17.43
CA SER A 319 -6.02 -10.44 16.47
C SER A 319 -7.00 -11.35 17.21
N GLY A 320 -8.10 -11.70 16.54
CA GLY A 320 -9.17 -12.53 17.11
C GLY A 320 -10.51 -12.30 16.40
N SER A 321 -11.45 -13.24 16.56
CA SER A 321 -12.80 -13.16 15.99
C SER A 321 -12.82 -12.88 14.47
N GLY A 322 -11.87 -13.48 13.75
CA GLY A 322 -11.72 -13.34 12.30
C GLY A 322 -11.14 -11.99 11.83
N ARG A 323 -10.56 -11.17 12.72
CA ARG A 323 -9.96 -9.88 12.40
C ARG A 323 -8.59 -9.73 13.06
N GLY A 324 -7.82 -8.75 12.62
CA GLY A 324 -6.60 -8.33 13.28
C GLY A 324 -6.23 -6.90 12.98
N VAL A 325 -5.40 -6.34 13.85
CA VAL A 325 -4.91 -4.97 13.76
C VAL A 325 -3.43 -4.99 13.42
N HIS A 326 -3.07 -4.22 12.42
CA HIS A 326 -1.69 -3.83 12.12
C HIS A 326 -1.51 -2.37 12.52
N GLU A 327 -0.42 -2.09 13.23
CA GLU A 327 0.01 -0.74 13.57
C GLU A 327 1.39 -0.51 12.99
N SER A 328 1.66 0.70 12.51
CA SER A 328 3.02 1.05 12.13
C SER A 328 3.32 2.53 12.28
N TRP A 329 4.59 2.81 12.54
CA TRP A 329 5.17 4.12 12.59
C TRP A 329 6.23 4.27 11.50
N ILE A 330 6.31 5.45 10.91
CA ILE A 330 7.34 5.78 9.92
C ILE A 330 8.29 6.81 10.51
N TRP A 331 9.57 6.55 10.33
CA TRP A 331 10.67 7.33 10.88
C TRP A 331 11.56 7.90 9.77
N LYS A 332 11.89 9.18 9.88
CA LYS A 332 13.02 9.81 9.19
C LYS A 332 14.28 9.54 9.99
N LEU A 333 15.36 9.11 9.34
CA LEU A 333 16.66 9.02 9.98
C LEU A 333 17.45 10.27 9.61
N GLU A 334 17.71 11.15 10.56
CA GLU A 334 18.49 12.37 10.34
C GLU A 334 19.88 12.27 10.99
N GLU A 335 20.89 12.71 10.27
CA GLU A 335 22.18 13.07 10.87
C GLU A 335 22.08 14.53 11.33
N GLY A 336 21.97 14.75 12.63
CA GLY A 336 21.88 16.09 13.21
C GLY A 336 23.22 16.81 13.20
N GLU A 337 23.16 18.13 13.46
CA GLU A 337 24.35 18.98 13.57
C GLU A 337 25.32 18.43 14.64
N GLY A 338 26.60 18.40 14.32
CA GLY A 338 27.65 17.84 15.18
C GLY A 338 27.68 16.29 15.22
N GLY A 339 27.05 15.62 14.26
CA GLY A 339 27.07 14.15 14.14
C GLY A 339 26.13 13.42 15.09
N LYS A 340 25.17 14.13 15.72
CA LYS A 340 24.17 13.52 16.60
C LYS A 340 23.02 12.97 15.78
N GLU A 341 22.85 11.65 15.82
CA GLU A 341 21.72 10.97 15.21
C GLU A 341 20.38 11.42 15.83
N ARG A 342 19.44 11.85 15.01
CA ARG A 342 18.05 12.14 15.42
C ARG A 342 17.09 11.34 14.54
N ASP A 343 16.24 10.54 15.17
CA ASP A 343 15.18 9.82 14.45
C ASP A 343 13.87 10.56 14.66
N VAL A 344 13.20 10.98 13.58
CA VAL A 344 11.97 11.78 13.64
C VAL A 344 10.78 10.90 13.30
N HIS A 345 9.81 10.80 14.22
CA HIS A 345 8.57 10.06 13.98
C HIS A 345 7.61 10.90 13.14
N ILE A 346 7.44 10.54 11.88
CA ILE A 346 6.68 11.36 10.93
C ILE A 346 5.22 10.94 10.80
N VAL A 347 4.93 9.64 10.92
CA VAL A 347 3.60 9.09 10.63
C VAL A 347 3.26 7.98 11.60
N SER A 348 2.02 7.99 12.11
CA SER A 348 1.40 6.83 12.74
C SER A 348 0.25 6.30 11.92
N SER A 349 0.12 4.97 11.91
CA SER A 349 -0.93 4.30 11.14
C SER A 349 -1.52 3.09 11.87
N TRP A 350 -2.80 2.86 11.62
CA TRP A 350 -3.57 1.73 12.13
C TRP A 350 -4.37 1.14 10.98
N GLN A 351 -4.41 -0.19 10.90
CA GLN A 351 -5.16 -0.89 9.88
C GLN A 351 -5.88 -2.07 10.50
N GLU A 352 -7.19 -2.13 10.30
CA GLU A 352 -7.97 -3.33 10.60
C GLU A 352 -8.11 -4.17 9.33
N GLY A 353 -7.91 -5.47 9.47
CA GLY A 353 -8.15 -6.43 8.40
C GLY A 353 -8.99 -7.60 8.85
N LEU A 354 -9.73 -8.15 7.89
CA LEU A 354 -10.25 -9.50 7.96
C LEU A 354 -9.05 -10.45 7.91
N VAL A 355 -8.91 -11.31 8.92
CA VAL A 355 -7.87 -12.34 8.99
C VAL A 355 -8.52 -13.60 9.55
N ARG A 356 -8.89 -14.52 8.66
CA ARG A 356 -9.57 -15.77 9.01
C ARG A 356 -8.70 -16.95 8.63
N TYR A 357 -8.59 -17.89 9.56
CA TYR A 357 -7.85 -19.13 9.37
C TYR A 357 -8.81 -20.27 9.01
N SER A 358 -8.32 -21.27 8.28
CA SER A 358 -9.01 -22.54 8.10
C SER A 358 -8.67 -23.48 9.24
N GLU A 359 -9.64 -24.29 9.68
CA GLU A 359 -9.40 -25.38 10.63
C GLU A 359 -8.69 -26.56 9.96
N GLU A 360 -8.79 -26.68 8.63
CA GLU A 360 -8.15 -27.74 7.85
C GLU A 360 -7.01 -27.18 6.96
N ARG A 361 -5.84 -27.83 6.99
CA ARG A 361 -4.70 -27.51 6.09
C ARG A 361 -4.97 -27.73 4.60
N THR A 362 -6.10 -28.33 4.26
CA THR A 362 -6.55 -28.66 2.90
C THR A 362 -7.09 -27.43 2.15
N GLU A 363 -7.47 -26.36 2.86
CA GLU A 363 -8.08 -25.17 2.23
C GLU A 363 -7.02 -24.17 1.75
N GLN A 364 -6.42 -24.46 0.60
CA GLN A 364 -5.24 -23.75 0.07
C GLN A 364 -5.57 -22.66 -0.95
N LYS A 365 -6.76 -22.04 -0.87
CA LYS A 365 -7.26 -21.07 -1.88
C LYS A 365 -6.25 -19.96 -2.21
N GLN A 366 -5.62 -19.37 -1.19
CA GLN A 366 -4.65 -18.28 -1.39
C GLN A 366 -3.39 -18.76 -2.12
N ARG A 367 -2.91 -19.97 -1.81
CA ARG A 367 -1.78 -20.60 -2.51
C ARG A 367 -2.15 -20.91 -3.96
N LEU A 368 -3.35 -21.48 -4.19
CA LEU A 368 -3.87 -21.76 -5.54
C LEU A 368 -3.99 -20.49 -6.39
N LEU A 369 -4.57 -19.41 -5.85
CA LEU A 369 -4.67 -18.13 -6.56
C LEU A 369 -3.29 -17.58 -6.92
N TRP A 370 -2.34 -17.68 -6.01
CA TRP A 370 -0.98 -17.21 -6.24
C TRP A 370 -0.24 -18.03 -7.30
N PHE A 371 -0.28 -19.37 -7.23
CA PHE A 371 0.33 -20.23 -8.24
C PHE A 371 -0.36 -20.11 -9.60
N GLU A 372 -1.68 -19.93 -9.64
CA GLU A 372 -2.40 -19.61 -10.88
C GLU A 372 -1.95 -18.26 -11.45
N GLY A 373 -1.73 -17.27 -10.58
CA GLY A 373 -1.06 -16.02 -10.93
C GLY A 373 0.32 -16.27 -11.55
N MET A 374 1.16 -17.10 -10.91
CA MET A 374 2.48 -17.46 -11.43
C MET A 374 2.44 -18.21 -12.76
N ARG A 375 1.49 -19.12 -12.94
CA ARG A 375 1.27 -19.86 -14.18
C ARG A 375 0.89 -18.91 -15.31
N ARG A 376 -0.02 -17.95 -15.06
CA ARG A 376 -0.38 -16.91 -16.03
C ARG A 376 0.79 -15.99 -16.38
N MET A 377 1.77 -15.86 -15.49
CA MET A 377 3.02 -15.15 -15.75
C MET A 377 4.07 -15.99 -16.52
N GLY A 378 3.83 -17.29 -16.75
CA GLY A 378 4.82 -18.19 -17.33
C GLY A 378 6.03 -18.45 -16.44
N LEU A 379 5.94 -18.18 -15.13
CA LEU A 379 7.06 -18.37 -14.18
C LEU A 379 7.16 -19.80 -13.65
N VAL A 380 6.11 -20.60 -13.82
CA VAL A 380 5.98 -21.98 -13.33
C VAL A 380 5.25 -22.83 -14.37
N SER A 381 5.43 -24.15 -14.29
CA SER A 381 4.78 -25.14 -15.16
C SER A 381 3.25 -25.14 -15.02
N GLU A 382 2.54 -25.74 -15.98
CA GLU A 382 1.09 -25.93 -15.86
C GLU A 382 0.69 -26.86 -14.71
N ASP A 383 1.59 -27.79 -14.39
CA ASP A 383 1.42 -28.86 -13.40
C ASP A 383 1.88 -28.44 -11.99
N ILE A 384 2.31 -27.19 -11.81
CA ILE A 384 2.83 -26.65 -10.54
C ILE A 384 1.91 -26.88 -9.33
N CYS A 385 0.59 -26.94 -9.55
CA CYS A 385 -0.35 -27.26 -8.47
C CYS A 385 -0.16 -28.71 -8.00
N GLU A 386 0.05 -29.66 -8.90
CA GLU A 386 0.29 -31.07 -8.59
C GLU A 386 1.67 -31.29 -7.97
N GLU A 387 2.70 -30.63 -8.51
CA GLU A 387 4.07 -30.62 -7.96
C GLU A 387 4.11 -30.13 -6.51
N GLU A 388 3.25 -29.17 -6.17
CA GLU A 388 3.13 -28.58 -4.82
C GLU A 388 2.11 -29.30 -3.93
N GLY A 389 1.54 -30.42 -4.40
CA GLY A 389 0.53 -31.21 -3.69
C GLY A 389 -0.78 -30.44 -3.43
N LEU A 390 -1.09 -29.42 -4.24
CA LEU A 390 -2.31 -28.63 -4.17
C LEU A 390 -3.41 -29.30 -4.98
N GLN A 391 -4.49 -29.71 -4.32
CA GLN A 391 -5.67 -30.21 -5.04
C GLN A 391 -6.49 -29.04 -5.58
N ARG A 392 -6.64 -28.95 -6.92
CA ARG A 392 -7.65 -28.06 -7.52
C ARG A 392 -9.02 -28.61 -7.13
N LYS A 393 -9.74 -27.93 -6.21
CA LYS A 393 -11.15 -28.26 -6.01
C LYS A 393 -11.86 -28.07 -7.35
N GLU A 394 -12.44 -29.14 -7.90
CA GLU A 394 -13.30 -29.09 -9.07
C GLU A 394 -14.31 -27.96 -8.88
N LYS A 395 -14.42 -27.07 -9.88
CA LYS A 395 -15.33 -25.92 -10.00
C LYS A 395 -16.30 -25.78 -8.83
N VAL A 396 -15.95 -24.97 -7.82
CA VAL A 396 -16.96 -24.38 -6.95
C VAL A 396 -17.82 -23.51 -7.86
N GLY A 397 -19.10 -23.88 -7.99
CA GLY A 397 -20.06 -23.22 -8.86
C GLY A 397 -20.08 -21.71 -8.65
N LYS A 398 -20.54 -21.00 -9.69
CA LYS A 398 -20.79 -19.55 -9.67
C LYS A 398 -21.80 -19.19 -8.55
N GLU A 399 -21.34 -19.11 -7.31
CA GLU A 399 -22.13 -18.56 -6.22
C GLU A 399 -21.33 -17.44 -5.52
N LYS A 400 -21.74 -16.23 -5.90
CA LYS A 400 -21.72 -14.99 -5.12
C LYS A 400 -20.36 -14.59 -4.53
N LEU A 401 -19.59 -13.89 -5.36
CA LEU A 401 -18.68 -12.82 -4.91
C LEU A 401 -19.49 -11.58 -4.52
#